data_AF-A0A376VAZ6-F1
#
_entry.id   AF-A0A376VAZ6-F1
#
_cell.length_a   1.000
_cell.length_b   1.000
_cell.length_c   1.000
_cell.angle_alpha   90.00
_cell.angle_beta   90.00
_cell.angle_gamma   90.00
#
_symmetry.space_group_name_H-M   'P 1'
#
loop_
_entity.id
_entity.type
_entity.pdbx_description
1 polymer ?
#
loop_
_entity_poly.entity_id
_entity_poly.type
_entity_poly.pdbx_seq_one_letter_code
_entity_poly.pdbx_strand_id
1 'polypeptide(L)'
;MQWILPHRTLQERCAGGSHVHVFSPNGERVSFTYNDHVMHELDPALDLRNVGIAAPFGPVNIQKQHPREYSGSHWCVLVSKTTPTPQPGSNEINRAYEEGWVGNHALAFIGDTLSPKGEKVPELFIVELPQDEAGWKVAGDAPLSGTETTLPAPPRGVVQRRLTFTHHRAYPGLVNVPRHWVRCNPQGTQIAFLMRDDNGIVQLWLYLATGRRAAPVNP
;
A
#
# COMPACT_ATOMS: atom_id res chain seq x y z
N MET A 1 3.69 -8.54 15.74
CA MET A 1 3.82 -7.38 16.64
C MET A 1 2.59 -6.52 16.39
N GLN A 2 1.60 -6.56 17.27
CA GLN A 2 0.29 -5.91 17.07
C GLN A 2 0.25 -4.67 17.95
N TRP A 3 0.08 -3.51 17.34
CA TRP A 3 -0.07 -2.24 18.04
C TRP A 3 -1.57 -1.96 18.07
N ILE A 4 -2.17 -1.93 19.25
CA ILE A 4 -3.61 -1.67 19.45
C ILE A 4 -3.72 -0.71 20.62
N LEU A 5 -4.38 0.43 20.42
CA LEU A 5 -4.63 1.44 21.46
C LEU A 5 -6.02 2.09 21.35
N PRO A 6 -6.72 2.28 22.48
CA PRO A 6 -7.86 3.18 22.57
C PRO A 6 -7.43 4.57 23.10
N HIS A 7 -8.07 5.59 22.53
CA HIS A 7 -8.12 7.02 22.92
C HIS A 7 -6.90 7.92 22.67
N ARG A 8 -7.19 9.06 22.01
CA ARG A 8 -6.25 9.99 21.35
C ARG A 8 -5.83 11.14 22.24
N THR A 9 -4.54 11.47 22.14
CA THR A 9 -4.04 12.82 21.82
C THR A 9 -2.60 12.63 21.36
N LEU A 10 -2.20 13.31 20.29
CA LEU A 10 -0.90 13.30 19.58
C LEU A 10 -0.98 12.66 18.18
N GLN A 11 -0.67 13.50 17.19
CA GLN A 11 -0.23 13.13 15.85
C GLN A 11 0.91 12.10 15.96
N GLU A 12 1.27 11.41 14.87
CA GLU A 12 2.48 10.56 14.79
C GLU A 12 2.35 9.10 15.29
N ARG A 13 1.20 8.41 15.18
CA ARG A 13 1.11 6.98 15.58
C ARG A 13 0.37 6.11 14.57
N CYS A 14 0.85 4.87 14.38
CA CYS A 14 0.07 3.77 13.83
C CYS A 14 -0.65 3.07 14.99
N ALA A 15 -1.97 3.18 15.05
CA ALA A 15 -2.79 2.65 16.15
C ALA A 15 -3.19 1.17 15.96
N GLY A 16 -2.80 0.56 14.85
CA GLY A 16 -3.20 -0.78 14.40
C GLY A 16 -2.07 -1.76 14.09
N GLY A 17 -2.44 -2.93 13.56
CA GLY A 17 -1.52 -4.01 13.26
C GLY A 17 -0.69 -3.74 11.99
N SER A 18 0.62 -4.00 12.04
CA SER A 18 1.47 -4.07 10.84
C SER A 18 1.93 -5.49 10.55
N HIS A 19 2.00 -5.83 9.27
CA HIS A 19 2.37 -7.17 8.80
C HIS A 19 3.25 -7.07 7.56
N VAL A 20 4.03 -8.13 7.31
CA VAL A 20 4.90 -8.28 6.13
C VAL A 20 5.85 -7.09 6.03
N HIS A 21 6.97 -7.15 6.75
CA HIS A 21 7.97 -6.10 6.75
C HIS A 21 9.05 -6.39 5.72
N VAL A 22 9.29 -5.45 4.80
CA VAL A 22 10.31 -5.61 3.75
C VAL A 22 11.22 -4.39 3.71
N PHE A 23 12.53 -4.61 3.86
CA PHE A 23 13.53 -3.55 3.73
C PHE A 23 13.63 -3.03 2.30
N SER A 24 13.85 -1.73 2.16
CA SER A 24 14.29 -1.13 0.90
C SER A 24 15.64 -1.72 0.47
N PRO A 25 15.99 -1.67 -0.83
CA PRO A 25 17.28 -2.17 -1.31
C PRO A 25 18.50 -1.58 -0.58
N ASN A 26 18.45 -0.33 -0.14
CA ASN A 26 19.51 0.30 0.66
C ASN A 26 19.40 0.06 2.19
N GLY A 27 18.36 -0.63 2.66
CA GLY A 27 18.17 -0.96 4.08
C GLY A 27 17.68 0.18 4.98
N GLU A 28 17.45 1.37 4.45
CA GLU A 28 17.10 2.56 5.25
C GLU A 28 15.61 2.66 5.60
N ARG A 29 14.74 2.02 4.81
CA ARG A 29 13.28 2.12 4.95
C ARG A 29 12.68 0.72 5.00
N VAL A 30 11.51 0.61 5.62
CA VAL A 30 10.77 -0.65 5.73
C VAL A 30 9.34 -0.44 5.26
N SER A 31 8.91 -1.20 4.25
CA SER A 31 7.49 -1.26 3.87
C SER A 31 6.75 -2.23 4.77
N PHE A 32 5.46 -1.99 4.96
CA PHE A 32 4.57 -2.91 5.65
C PHE A 32 3.13 -2.76 5.18
N THR A 33 2.34 -3.82 5.34
CA THR A 33 0.89 -3.72 5.29
C THR A 33 0.33 -3.35 6.66
N TYR A 34 -0.79 -2.63 6.68
CA TYR A 34 -1.39 -2.06 7.88
C TYR A 34 -2.92 -2.23 7.88
N ASN A 35 -3.46 -2.58 9.05
CA ASN A 35 -4.88 -2.58 9.35
C ASN A 35 -5.10 -1.70 10.58
N ASP A 36 -6.05 -0.78 10.52
CA ASP A 36 -6.23 0.25 11.55
C ASP A 36 -7.19 -0.21 12.64
N HIS A 37 -6.71 -0.22 13.89
CA HIS A 37 -7.53 -0.66 15.01
C HIS A 37 -8.69 0.28 15.31
N VAL A 38 -8.53 1.61 15.12
CA VAL A 38 -9.61 2.57 15.36
C VAL A 38 -10.74 2.33 14.38
N MET A 39 -10.40 2.06 13.10
CA MET A 39 -11.41 1.71 12.12
C MET A 39 -12.05 0.35 12.40
N HIS A 40 -11.27 -0.64 12.86
CA HIS A 40 -11.80 -1.94 13.26
C HIS A 40 -12.83 -1.87 14.39
N GLU A 41 -12.56 -1.07 15.42
CA GLU A 41 -13.48 -0.83 16.55
C GLU A 41 -14.71 -0.04 16.12
N LEU A 42 -14.56 0.88 15.16
CA LEU A 42 -15.67 1.68 14.64
C LEU A 42 -16.65 0.83 13.81
N ASP A 43 -16.13 0.10 12.82
CA ASP A 43 -16.89 -0.83 11.98
C ASP A 43 -15.89 -1.75 11.23
N PRO A 44 -16.01 -3.09 11.32
CA PRO A 44 -15.19 -4.02 10.54
C PRO A 44 -15.14 -3.75 9.03
N ALA A 45 -16.17 -3.12 8.45
CA ALA A 45 -16.18 -2.71 7.05
C ALA A 45 -15.21 -1.56 6.72
N LEU A 46 -14.77 -0.80 7.74
CA LEU A 46 -13.82 0.30 7.63
C LEU A 46 -12.38 -0.14 7.90
N ASP A 47 -12.16 -1.36 8.40
CA ASP A 47 -10.84 -1.97 8.61
C ASP A 47 -10.18 -2.39 7.28
N LEU A 48 -9.85 -1.40 6.48
CA LEU A 48 -9.27 -1.59 5.16
C LEU A 48 -7.75 -1.70 5.24
N ARG A 49 -7.21 -2.70 4.56
CA ARG A 49 -5.76 -2.89 4.51
C ARG A 49 -5.11 -1.87 3.59
N ASN A 50 -4.09 -1.21 4.14
CA ASN A 50 -3.24 -0.26 3.43
C ASN A 50 -1.77 -0.72 3.44
N VAL A 51 -0.96 0.00 2.68
CA VAL A 51 0.51 -0.13 2.68
C VAL A 51 1.11 1.14 3.27
N GLY A 52 2.09 0.96 4.14
CA GLY A 52 2.82 2.03 4.80
C GLY A 52 4.33 1.82 4.76
N ILE A 53 5.05 2.85 5.18
CA ILE A 53 6.51 2.87 5.23
C ILE A 53 6.96 3.45 6.56
N ALA A 54 7.96 2.79 7.14
CA ALA A 54 8.78 3.31 8.23
C ALA A 54 10.05 3.91 7.64
N ALA A 55 10.25 5.21 7.87
CA ALA A 55 11.40 5.98 7.40
C ALA A 55 12.25 6.48 8.59
N PRO A 56 13.56 6.70 8.41
CA PRO A 56 14.50 6.99 9.51
C PRO A 56 14.46 8.47 9.95
N PHE A 57 13.26 9.05 10.09
CA PHE A 57 13.04 10.46 10.45
C PHE A 57 12.46 10.65 11.86
N GLY A 58 12.77 9.70 12.75
CA GLY A 58 12.40 9.70 14.17
C GLY A 58 13.47 10.31 15.08
N PRO A 59 13.34 10.15 16.41
CA PRO A 59 12.34 9.33 17.10
C PRO A 59 10.96 9.99 17.19
N VAL A 60 9.93 9.16 17.22
CA VAL A 60 8.57 9.56 17.58
C VAL A 60 8.35 9.22 19.04
N ASN A 61 8.34 10.25 19.88
CA ASN A 61 8.19 10.12 21.32
C ASN A 61 6.74 10.31 21.73
N ILE A 62 6.22 9.33 22.45
CA ILE A 62 4.86 9.37 22.94
C ILE A 62 4.82 9.56 24.45
N GLN A 63 3.89 10.39 24.92
CA GLN A 63 3.46 10.28 26.31
C GLN A 63 2.60 9.03 26.42
N LYS A 64 3.13 8.04 27.14
CA LYS A 64 2.50 6.73 27.31
C LYS A 64 1.27 6.85 28.22
N GLN A 65 0.09 6.69 27.64
CA GLN A 65 -1.20 6.70 28.35
C GLN A 65 -1.71 5.28 28.63
N HIS A 66 -1.17 4.26 27.94
CA HIS A 66 -1.57 2.87 28.10
C HIS A 66 -0.36 1.90 28.01
N PRO A 67 -0.35 0.74 28.70
CA PRO A 67 0.81 -0.18 28.70
C PRO A 67 1.25 -0.68 27.31
N ARG A 68 0.31 -0.75 26.36
CA ARG A 68 0.57 -1.19 24.98
C ARG A 68 1.07 -0.09 24.06
N GLU A 69 1.25 1.14 24.54
CA GLU A 69 1.88 2.20 23.75
C GLU A 69 3.39 2.13 23.87
N TYR A 70 4.09 2.35 22.75
CA TYR A 70 5.54 2.49 22.75
C TYR A 70 5.96 3.58 21.77
N SER A 71 7.03 4.30 22.12
CA SER A 71 7.71 5.22 21.22
C SER A 71 8.38 4.45 20.09
N GLY A 72 8.43 5.08 18.91
CA GLY A 72 9.04 4.50 17.71
C GLY A 72 10.36 5.18 17.38
N SER A 73 11.35 4.43 16.89
CA SER A 73 12.58 5.01 16.34
C SER A 73 12.41 5.53 14.91
N HIS A 74 11.33 5.15 14.24
CA HIS A 74 11.05 5.48 12.84
C HIS A 74 9.75 6.28 12.71
N TRP A 75 9.69 7.11 11.66
CA TRP A 75 8.49 7.81 11.23
C TRP A 75 7.66 6.89 10.33
N CYS A 76 6.44 6.55 10.76
CA CYS A 76 5.56 5.65 10.03
C CYS A 76 4.40 6.40 9.40
N VAL A 77 4.20 6.22 8.09
CA VAL A 77 3.06 6.78 7.35
C VAL A 77 2.47 5.76 6.40
N LEU A 78 1.17 5.87 6.13
CA LEU A 78 0.57 5.16 5.00
C LEU A 78 0.95 5.87 3.70
N VAL A 79 1.11 5.09 2.64
CA VAL A 79 1.41 5.60 1.29
C VAL A 79 0.32 5.24 0.28
N SER A 80 -0.62 4.37 0.66
CA SER A 80 -1.84 4.10 -0.08
C SER A 80 -3.06 4.77 0.57
N LYS A 81 -4.11 4.94 -0.23
CA LYS A 81 -5.45 5.34 0.19
C LYS A 81 -6.45 4.30 -0.27
N THR A 82 -7.28 3.84 0.65
CA THR A 82 -8.40 2.93 0.37
C THR A 82 -9.74 3.57 0.71
N THR A 83 -10.81 3.06 0.11
CA THR A 83 -12.20 3.42 0.40
C THR A 83 -13.04 2.14 0.52
N PRO A 84 -14.02 2.06 1.44
CA PRO A 84 -14.85 0.86 1.59
C PRO A 84 -15.74 0.64 0.36
N THR A 85 -16.08 1.70 -0.36
CA THR A 85 -16.98 1.70 -1.50
C THR A 85 -16.29 2.31 -2.74
N PRO A 86 -15.30 1.62 -3.33
CA PRO A 86 -14.61 2.11 -4.52
C PRO A 86 -15.60 2.26 -5.67
N GLN A 87 -15.53 3.39 -6.38
CA GLN A 87 -16.39 3.64 -7.53
C GLN A 87 -16.08 2.64 -8.66
N PRO A 88 -17.07 1.92 -9.21
CA PRO A 88 -16.90 1.06 -10.39
C PRO A 88 -16.22 1.77 -11.57
N GLY A 89 -15.18 1.15 -12.14
CA GLY A 89 -14.42 1.69 -13.26
C GLY A 89 -13.39 2.78 -12.90
N SER A 90 -13.29 3.17 -11.62
CA SER A 90 -12.31 4.17 -11.16
C SER A 90 -10.93 3.56 -10.84
N ASN A 91 -10.04 4.39 -10.30
CA ASN A 91 -8.75 3.96 -9.72
C ASN A 91 -8.81 3.79 -8.19
N GLU A 92 -10.00 3.93 -7.59
CA GLU A 92 -10.19 3.68 -6.17
C GLU A 92 -10.03 2.20 -5.85
N ILE A 93 -9.50 1.92 -4.67
CA ILE A 93 -9.27 0.55 -4.18
C ILE A 93 -9.85 0.38 -2.79
N ASN A 94 -10.34 -0.82 -2.48
CA ASN A 94 -10.74 -1.17 -1.11
C ASN A 94 -9.68 -1.95 -0.33
N ARG A 95 -8.55 -2.26 -0.96
CA ARG A 95 -7.45 -3.00 -0.33
C ARG A 95 -6.14 -2.73 -1.07
N ALA A 96 -5.05 -2.51 -0.33
CA ALA A 96 -3.67 -2.48 -0.82
C ALA A 96 -2.82 -3.56 -0.12
N TYR A 97 -2.07 -4.37 -0.86
CA TYR A 97 -1.36 -5.54 -0.33
C TYR A 97 -0.28 -6.08 -1.27
N GLU A 98 0.56 -6.99 -0.75
CA GLU A 98 1.65 -7.68 -1.43
C GLU A 98 2.64 -6.76 -2.16
N GLU A 99 3.13 -5.78 -1.41
CA GLU A 99 4.01 -4.73 -1.88
C GLU A 99 5.44 -5.20 -2.19
N GLY A 100 6.12 -4.43 -3.04
CA GLY A 100 7.52 -4.61 -3.41
C GLY A 100 8.17 -3.29 -3.80
N TRP A 101 9.41 -3.11 -3.36
CA TRP A 101 10.22 -1.93 -3.66
C TRP A 101 10.57 -1.84 -5.14
N VAL A 102 10.45 -0.64 -5.71
CA VAL A 102 10.92 -0.27 -7.05
C VAL A 102 12.07 0.73 -6.86
N GLY A 103 13.29 0.20 -6.77
CA GLY A 103 14.43 0.96 -6.25
C GLY A 103 14.20 1.41 -4.80
N ASN A 104 14.80 2.55 -4.41
CA ASN A 104 14.63 3.14 -3.06
C ASN A 104 13.56 4.24 -2.99
N HIS A 105 12.96 4.61 -4.13
CA HIS A 105 12.14 5.81 -4.29
C HIS A 105 10.67 5.52 -4.53
N ALA A 106 10.29 4.27 -4.77
CA ALA A 106 8.92 3.91 -5.08
C ALA A 106 8.55 2.53 -4.54
N LEU A 107 7.25 2.31 -4.40
CA LEU A 107 6.68 1.04 -3.94
C LEU A 107 5.55 0.64 -4.88
N ALA A 108 5.59 -0.59 -5.38
CA ALA A 108 4.52 -1.18 -6.16
C ALA A 108 3.73 -2.16 -5.31
N PHE A 109 2.42 -2.25 -5.51
CA PHE A 109 1.53 -3.11 -4.73
C PHE A 109 0.29 -3.51 -5.52
N ILE A 110 -0.43 -4.52 -5.03
CA ILE A 110 -1.72 -4.94 -5.58
C ILE A 110 -2.84 -4.14 -4.91
N GLY A 111 -3.72 -3.57 -5.73
CA GLY A 111 -4.90 -2.83 -5.31
C GLY A 111 -6.18 -3.45 -5.85
N ASP A 112 -7.16 -3.73 -4.99
CA ASP A 112 -8.46 -4.28 -5.40
C ASP A 112 -9.39 -3.16 -5.92
N THR A 113 -9.56 -3.07 -7.24
CA THR A 113 -10.49 -2.13 -7.91
C THR A 113 -11.85 -2.79 -8.18
N LEU A 114 -12.84 -2.03 -8.67
CA LEU A 114 -14.07 -2.58 -9.24
C LEU A 114 -14.15 -2.36 -10.75
N SER A 115 -14.57 -3.39 -11.49
CA SER A 115 -14.95 -3.30 -12.90
C SER A 115 -16.17 -2.38 -13.06
N PRO A 116 -16.48 -1.91 -14.28
CA PRO A 116 -17.73 -1.16 -14.52
C PRO A 116 -19.01 -1.93 -14.14
N LYS A 117 -18.93 -3.26 -14.03
CA LYS A 117 -20.02 -4.12 -13.57
C LYS A 117 -20.05 -4.33 -12.05
N GLY A 118 -19.13 -3.73 -11.31
CA GLY A 118 -19.01 -3.87 -9.86
C GLY A 118 -18.26 -5.13 -9.41
N GLU A 119 -17.58 -5.84 -10.32
CA GLU A 119 -16.80 -7.03 -9.97
C GLU A 119 -15.41 -6.62 -9.47
N LYS A 120 -14.89 -7.29 -8.44
CA LYS A 120 -13.55 -7.02 -7.94
C LYS A 120 -12.48 -7.42 -8.96
N VAL A 121 -11.55 -6.51 -9.26
CA VAL A 121 -10.42 -6.72 -10.17
C VAL A 121 -9.13 -6.23 -9.49
N PRO A 122 -8.24 -7.13 -9.04
CA PRO A 122 -6.93 -6.77 -8.49
C PRO A 122 -6.01 -6.22 -9.59
N GLU A 123 -5.37 -5.09 -9.34
CA GLU A 123 -4.52 -4.40 -10.31
C GLU A 123 -3.21 -3.96 -9.69
N LEU A 124 -2.18 -3.76 -10.51
CA LEU A 124 -0.90 -3.26 -10.07
C LEU A 124 -0.97 -1.73 -9.91
N PHE A 125 -0.48 -1.23 -8.79
CA PHE A 125 -0.31 0.19 -8.50
C PHE A 125 1.13 0.50 -8.14
N ILE A 126 1.51 1.78 -8.25
CA ILE A 126 2.78 2.32 -7.78
C ILE A 126 2.57 3.63 -7.05
N VAL A 127 3.40 3.89 -6.04
CA VAL A 127 3.54 5.18 -5.36
C VAL A 127 5.00 5.61 -5.40
N GLU A 128 5.23 6.88 -5.74
CA GLU A 128 6.53 7.53 -5.56
C GLU A 128 6.60 8.15 -4.17
N LEU A 129 7.78 8.09 -3.57
CA LEU A 129 7.99 8.45 -2.18
C LEU A 129 8.71 9.80 -2.06
N PRO A 130 8.49 10.57 -0.99
CA PRO A 130 9.19 11.82 -0.78
C PRO A 130 10.72 11.61 -0.69
N GLN A 131 11.47 12.53 -1.28
CA GLN A 131 12.94 12.45 -1.34
C GLN A 131 13.59 12.98 -0.06
N ASP A 132 12.98 13.97 0.59
CA ASP A 132 13.48 14.61 1.82
C ASP A 132 12.52 14.41 2.99
N GLU A 133 13.05 14.58 4.21
CA GLU A 133 12.31 14.43 5.47
C GLU A 133 11.05 15.31 5.54
N ALA A 134 11.12 16.55 5.07
CA ALA A 134 10.00 17.48 5.14
C ALA A 134 8.79 16.92 4.36
N GLY A 135 9.02 16.33 3.19
CA GLY A 135 7.97 15.70 2.40
C GLY A 135 7.26 14.55 3.10
N TRP A 136 7.91 13.83 4.03
CA TRP A 136 7.28 12.75 4.81
C TRP A 136 6.36 13.25 5.92
N LYS A 137 6.53 14.51 6.35
CA LYS A 137 5.86 15.08 7.53
C LYS A 137 4.74 16.05 7.20
N VAL A 138 4.53 16.36 5.92
CA VAL A 138 3.46 17.26 5.47
C VAL A 138 2.22 16.46 5.10
N ALA A 139 1.11 16.72 5.80
CA ALA A 139 -0.19 16.15 5.47
C ALA A 139 -0.65 16.57 4.07
N GLY A 140 -1.23 15.62 3.33
CA GLY A 140 -1.93 15.87 2.07
C GLY A 140 -3.35 16.35 2.30
N ASP A 141 -4.30 15.72 1.60
CA ASP A 141 -5.73 16.09 1.67
C ASP A 141 -6.39 15.74 3.02
N ALA A 142 -5.73 14.93 3.85
CA ALA A 142 -6.20 14.50 5.16
C ALA A 142 -5.02 14.27 6.12
N PRO A 143 -5.26 14.19 7.44
CA PRO A 143 -4.20 14.03 8.43
C PRO A 143 -3.40 12.74 8.26
N LEU A 144 -2.07 12.82 8.41
CA LEU A 144 -1.16 11.66 8.39
C LEU A 144 -1.49 10.62 9.47
N SER A 145 -2.13 11.03 10.56
CA SER A 145 -2.58 10.18 11.68
C SER A 145 -4.04 9.73 11.57
N GLY A 146 -4.75 10.15 10.52
CA GLY A 146 -6.20 9.94 10.38
C GLY A 146 -7.01 10.67 11.46
N THR A 147 -8.29 10.35 11.55
CA THR A 147 -9.23 10.85 12.57
C THR A 147 -9.89 9.69 13.32
N GLU A 148 -10.78 9.99 14.27
CA GLU A 148 -11.59 8.97 14.95
C GLU A 148 -12.51 8.21 13.96
N THR A 149 -12.73 8.78 12.78
CA THR A 149 -13.67 8.27 11.77
C THR A 149 -13.03 8.06 10.39
N THR A 150 -11.71 8.29 10.26
CA THR A 150 -11.00 8.17 8.98
C THR A 150 -9.63 7.55 9.16
N LEU A 151 -9.23 6.75 8.18
CA LEU A 151 -7.90 6.16 8.09
C LEU A 151 -6.79 7.23 8.03
N PRO A 152 -5.57 6.90 8.48
CA PRO A 152 -4.38 7.67 8.16
C PRO A 152 -4.23 7.91 6.66
N ALA A 153 -3.86 9.14 6.27
CA ALA A 153 -3.73 9.53 4.87
C ALA A 153 -2.26 9.66 4.44
N PRO A 154 -1.96 9.48 3.13
CA PRO A 154 -0.62 9.68 2.61
C PRO A 154 -0.09 11.11 2.76
N PRO A 155 1.25 11.27 2.80
CA PRO A 155 1.88 12.59 2.70
C PRO A 155 1.51 13.35 1.44
N ARG A 156 1.61 14.68 1.51
CA ARG A 156 1.29 15.55 0.39
C ARG A 156 2.11 15.18 -0.85
N GLY A 157 1.42 14.98 -1.97
CA GLY A 157 2.05 14.61 -3.24
C GLY A 157 2.33 13.11 -3.41
N VAL A 158 2.17 12.30 -2.35
CA VAL A 158 2.22 10.84 -2.47
C VAL A 158 0.88 10.35 -3.00
N VAL A 159 0.87 9.96 -4.27
CA VAL A 159 -0.35 9.55 -4.99
C VAL A 159 -0.14 8.17 -5.59
N GLN A 160 -1.06 7.26 -5.31
CA GLN A 160 -1.07 5.94 -5.95
C GLN A 160 -1.55 6.03 -7.40
N ARG A 161 -0.79 5.42 -8.31
CA ARG A 161 -1.09 5.38 -9.74
C ARG A 161 -1.27 3.94 -10.19
N ARG A 162 -2.38 3.66 -10.87
CA ARG A 162 -2.66 2.36 -11.47
C ARG A 162 -1.74 2.12 -12.68
N LEU A 163 -1.12 0.96 -12.74
CA LEU A 163 -0.20 0.53 -13.80
C LEU A 163 -0.85 -0.44 -14.79
N THR A 164 -1.78 -1.29 -14.33
CA THR A 164 -2.45 -2.27 -15.18
C THR A 164 -3.95 -1.99 -15.28
N PHE A 165 -4.53 -2.26 -16.45
CA PHE A 165 -5.95 -2.06 -16.75
C PHE A 165 -6.50 -3.29 -17.46
N THR A 166 -6.89 -4.29 -16.68
CA THR A 166 -7.15 -5.66 -17.15
C THR A 166 -8.63 -6.00 -17.26
N HIS A 167 -9.53 -5.07 -16.93
CA HIS A 167 -10.98 -5.28 -16.92
C HIS A 167 -11.58 -5.76 -18.25
N HIS A 168 -10.87 -5.56 -19.37
CA HIS A 168 -11.29 -6.00 -20.71
C HIS A 168 -10.77 -7.40 -21.09
N ARG A 169 -9.90 -8.02 -20.28
CA ARG A 169 -9.33 -9.34 -20.56
C ARG A 169 -10.36 -10.44 -20.28
N ALA A 170 -10.21 -11.59 -20.93
CA ALA A 170 -11.03 -12.78 -20.67
C ALA A 170 -10.93 -13.25 -19.20
N TYR A 171 -9.75 -13.08 -18.62
CA TYR A 171 -9.47 -13.31 -17.20
C TYR A 171 -8.93 -12.01 -16.58
N PRO A 172 -9.81 -11.14 -16.06
CA PRO A 172 -9.40 -9.86 -15.46
C PRO A 172 -8.60 -10.06 -14.17
N GLY A 173 -7.67 -9.14 -13.94
CA GLY A 173 -6.97 -8.95 -12.69
C GLY A 173 -5.73 -9.81 -12.49
N LEU A 174 -4.86 -9.31 -11.61
CA LEU A 174 -3.75 -10.09 -11.05
C LEU A 174 -4.30 -11.24 -10.22
N VAL A 175 -3.61 -12.39 -10.23
CA VAL A 175 -4.09 -13.56 -9.47
C VAL A 175 -3.72 -13.45 -7.99
N ASN A 176 -4.63 -13.89 -7.14
CA ASN A 176 -4.39 -14.06 -5.70
C ASN A 176 -4.07 -15.51 -5.33
N VAL A 177 -4.26 -16.45 -6.26
CA VAL A 177 -3.93 -17.88 -6.11
C VAL A 177 -3.17 -18.35 -7.36
N PRO A 178 -1.90 -18.76 -7.23
CA PRO A 178 -1.11 -18.75 -6.00
C PRO A 178 -0.86 -17.33 -5.48
N ARG A 179 -0.74 -17.20 -4.16
CA ARG A 179 -0.36 -15.93 -3.52
C ARG A 179 1.05 -15.57 -3.94
N HIS A 180 1.26 -14.32 -4.32
CA HIS A 180 2.56 -13.81 -4.72
C HIS A 180 2.74 -12.38 -4.24
N TRP A 181 3.99 -11.95 -4.16
CA TRP A 181 4.34 -10.56 -3.94
C TRP A 181 4.83 -9.92 -5.22
N VAL A 182 4.53 -8.63 -5.37
CA VAL A 182 5.15 -7.82 -6.41
C VAL A 182 6.66 -7.79 -6.16
N ARG A 183 7.45 -7.97 -7.21
CA ARG A 183 8.91 -7.92 -7.14
C ARG A 183 9.46 -7.05 -8.25
N CYS A 184 10.47 -6.24 -7.95
CA CYS A 184 11.18 -5.48 -8.96
C CYS A 184 12.58 -6.07 -9.17
N ASN A 185 13.11 -5.95 -10.39
CA ASN A 185 14.50 -6.28 -10.63
C ASN A 185 15.43 -5.27 -9.92
N PRO A 186 16.71 -5.63 -9.65
CA PRO A 186 17.63 -4.74 -8.93
C PRO A 186 17.82 -3.36 -9.58
N GLN A 187 17.64 -3.26 -10.91
CA GLN A 187 17.75 -2.01 -11.65
C GLN A 187 16.50 -1.10 -11.51
N GLY A 188 15.41 -1.57 -10.91
CA GLY A 188 14.19 -0.78 -10.75
C GLY A 188 13.36 -0.60 -12.03
N THR A 189 13.66 -1.37 -13.08
CA THR A 189 13.12 -1.16 -14.44
C THR A 189 11.93 -2.05 -14.78
N GLN A 190 11.79 -3.19 -14.08
CA GLN A 190 10.81 -4.23 -14.38
C GLN A 190 10.12 -4.68 -13.11
N ILE A 191 8.80 -4.66 -13.11
CA ILE A 191 7.95 -5.09 -12.00
C ILE A 191 7.27 -6.39 -12.38
N ALA A 192 7.57 -7.46 -11.65
CA ALA A 192 7.05 -8.80 -11.84
C ALA A 192 5.82 -9.06 -10.97
N PHE A 193 4.80 -9.68 -11.57
CA PHE A 193 3.56 -10.09 -10.92
C PHE A 193 2.92 -11.28 -11.67
N LEU A 194 1.91 -11.91 -11.09
CA LEU A 194 1.20 -13.04 -11.70
C LEU A 194 -0.18 -12.62 -12.22
N MET A 195 -0.50 -13.01 -13.45
CA MET A 195 -1.79 -12.80 -14.09
C MET A 195 -2.08 -13.96 -15.05
N ARG A 196 -3.36 -14.25 -15.31
CA ARG A 196 -3.75 -15.26 -16.31
C ARG A 196 -3.53 -14.76 -17.74
N ASP A 197 -3.02 -15.65 -18.59
CA ASP A 197 -3.05 -15.47 -20.05
C ASP A 197 -4.46 -15.67 -20.62
N ASP A 198 -4.59 -15.61 -21.94
CA ASP A 198 -5.88 -15.70 -22.62
C ASP A 198 -6.46 -17.13 -22.62
N ASN A 199 -5.67 -18.13 -22.24
CA ASN A 199 -6.11 -19.50 -22.00
C ASN A 199 -6.42 -19.78 -20.52
N GLY A 200 -6.31 -18.75 -19.66
CA GLY A 200 -6.61 -18.86 -18.23
C GLY A 200 -5.49 -19.46 -17.39
N ILE A 201 -4.29 -19.65 -17.96
CA ILE A 201 -3.11 -20.20 -17.29
C ILE A 201 -2.38 -19.07 -16.57
N VAL A 202 -1.99 -19.29 -15.31
CA VAL A 202 -1.22 -18.31 -14.54
C VAL A 202 0.19 -18.19 -15.10
N GLN A 203 0.57 -16.98 -15.52
CA GLN A 203 1.90 -16.67 -16.05
C GLN A 203 2.60 -15.62 -15.21
N LEU A 204 3.93 -15.55 -15.33
CA LEU A 204 4.72 -14.42 -14.88
C LEU A 204 4.63 -13.28 -15.91
N TRP A 205 4.26 -12.09 -15.45
CA TRP A 205 4.19 -10.87 -16.26
C TRP A 205 5.18 -9.83 -15.75
N LEU A 206 5.72 -9.03 -16.67
CA LEU A 206 6.59 -7.91 -16.36
C LEU A 206 5.94 -6.60 -16.83
N TYR A 207 5.83 -5.62 -15.94
CA TYR A 207 5.55 -4.21 -16.28
C TYR A 207 6.86 -3.44 -16.36
N LEU A 208 7.07 -2.67 -17.43
CA LEU A 208 8.25 -1.82 -17.57
C LEU A 208 8.00 -0.49 -16.86
N ALA A 209 8.80 -0.17 -15.85
CA ALA A 209 8.67 1.05 -15.05
C ALA A 209 8.76 2.34 -15.89
N THR A 210 9.36 2.28 -17.08
CA THR A 210 9.38 3.36 -18.09
C THR A 210 8.05 3.59 -18.83
N GLY A 211 6.97 2.91 -18.41
CA GLY A 211 5.61 3.12 -18.94
C GLY A 211 5.24 2.29 -20.16
N ARG A 212 6.05 1.28 -20.54
CA ARG A 212 5.71 0.34 -21.62
C ARG A 212 4.86 -0.81 -21.09
N ARG A 213 3.89 -1.24 -21.91
CA ARG A 213 2.82 -2.21 -21.62
C ARG A 213 3.39 -3.49 -21.00
N ALA A 214 2.68 -4.05 -20.02
CA ALA A 214 3.07 -5.33 -19.44
C ALA A 214 3.04 -6.45 -20.49
N ALA A 215 4.04 -7.33 -20.46
CA ALA A 215 4.18 -8.46 -21.36
C ALA A 215 4.42 -9.75 -20.57
N PRO A 216 3.91 -10.91 -21.05
CA PRO A 216 4.22 -12.19 -20.45
C PRO A 216 5.70 -12.52 -20.66
N VAL A 217 6.32 -13.19 -19.69
CA VAL A 217 7.66 -13.77 -19.86
C VAL A 217 7.48 -15.13 -20.51
N ASN A 218 7.81 -15.24 -21.80
CA ASN A 218 7.94 -16.56 -22.42
C ASN A 218 9.28 -17.16 -21.97
N PRO A 219 9.30 -18.45 -21.55
CA PRO A 219 10.53 -19.17 -21.24
C PRO A 219 11.45 -19.30 -22.47
#